data_AF-A0AAW3JU85-F1
#
_entry.id   AF-A0AAW3JU85-F1
#
_cell.length_a   1.000
_cell.length_b   1.000
_cell.length_c   1.000
_cell.angle_alpha   90.00
_cell.angle_beta   90.00
_cell.angle_gamma   90.00
#
_symmetry.space_group_name_H-M   'P 1'
#
loop_
_entity.id
_entity.type
_entity.pdbx_description
1 polymer ?
#
loop_
_entity_poly.entity_id
_entity_poly.type
_entity_poly.pdbx_seq_one_letter_code
_entity_poly.pdbx_strand_id
1 'polypeptide(L)'
;MAKGISTAEAAAIIGASPQFVRIAMQQGALNIGSCVKMSSIWTYNISSKLLAEYTGKDIDKELEIIRGEKYDRSGDFKSHV
;
A
#
# COMPACT_ATOMS: atom_id res chain seq x y z
N MET A 1 6.46 12.90 8.35
CA MET A 1 7.11 11.61 8.04
C MET A 1 6.66 11.18 6.65
N ALA A 2 7.56 10.71 5.78
CA ALA A 2 7.24 10.45 4.37
C ALA A 2 6.04 9.48 4.25
N LYS A 3 4.93 9.97 3.68
CA LYS A 3 3.66 9.24 3.47
C LYS A 3 3.85 8.22 2.34
N GLY A 4 4.74 7.24 2.55
CA GLY A 4 4.97 6.14 1.61
C GLY A 4 3.91 5.06 1.80
N ILE A 5 3.43 4.49 0.70
CA ILE A 5 2.51 3.35 0.70
C ILE A 5 3.33 2.06 0.65
N SER A 6 3.06 1.15 1.58
CA SER A 6 3.66 -0.18 1.61
C SER A 6 2.99 -1.12 0.61
N THR A 7 3.70 -2.14 0.14
CA THR A 7 3.12 -3.17 -0.77
C THR A 7 1.89 -3.85 -0.17
N ALA A 8 1.83 -3.98 1.16
CA ALA A 8 0.68 -4.55 1.86
C ALA A 8 -0.54 -3.60 1.88
N GLU A 9 -0.32 -2.30 2.08
CA GLU A 9 -1.39 -1.29 2.02
C GLU A 9 -1.97 -1.24 0.60
N ALA A 10 -1.10 -1.18 -0.41
CA ALA A 10 -1.50 -1.23 -1.80
C ALA A 10 -2.32 -2.48 -2.16
N ALA A 11 -1.87 -3.64 -1.68
CA ALA A 11 -2.55 -4.91 -1.90
C ALA A 11 -3.97 -4.92 -1.31
N ALA A 12 -4.13 -4.40 -0.09
CA ALA A 12 -5.43 -4.29 0.56
C ALA A 12 -6.41 -3.43 -0.26
N ILE A 13 -5.94 -2.30 -0.80
CA ILE A 13 -6.79 -1.37 -1.55
C ILE A 13 -7.24 -1.97 -2.90
N ILE A 14 -6.32 -2.64 -3.58
CA ILE A 14 -6.58 -3.33 -4.86
C ILE A 14 -7.45 -4.58 -4.64
N GLY A 15 -7.51 -5.10 -3.41
CA GLY A 15 -8.17 -6.37 -3.09
C GLY A 15 -7.35 -7.58 -3.54
N ALA A 16 -6.03 -7.43 -3.63
CA ALA A 16 -5.09 -8.46 -4.06
C ALA A 16 -4.20 -8.91 -2.90
N SER A 17 -3.48 -10.03 -3.10
CA SER A 17 -2.46 -10.47 -2.14
C SER A 17 -1.17 -9.63 -2.26
N PRO A 18 -0.46 -9.32 -1.16
CA PRO A 18 0.84 -8.65 -1.21
C PRO A 18 1.87 -9.36 -2.09
N GLN A 19 1.79 -10.69 -2.19
CA GLN A 19 2.64 -11.48 -3.09
C GLN A 19 2.31 -11.22 -4.56
N PHE A 20 1.02 -11.10 -4.88
CA PHE A 20 0.56 -10.75 -6.22
C PHE A 20 1.07 -9.37 -6.63
N VAL A 21 0.93 -8.36 -5.75
CA VAL A 21 1.42 -7.00 -6.01
C VAL A 21 2.92 -6.98 -6.29
N ARG A 22 3.71 -7.75 -5.53
CA ARG A 22 5.16 -7.88 -5.76
C ARG A 22 5.47 -8.46 -7.14
N ILE A 23 4.87 -9.59 -7.50
CA ILE A 23 5.12 -10.26 -8.78
C ILE A 23 4.65 -9.38 -9.94
N ALA A 24 3.46 -8.80 -9.83
CA ALA A 24 2.88 -7.97 -10.88
C ALA A 24 3.66 -6.67 -11.10
N MET A 25 4.19 -6.04 -10.04
CA MET A 25 5.10 -4.90 -10.17
C MET A 25 6.43 -5.32 -10.81
N GLN A 26 7.02 -6.44 -10.37
CA GLN A 26 8.26 -6.97 -10.94
C GLN A 26 8.15 -7.29 -12.43
N GLN A 27 6.97 -7.76 -12.87
CA GLN A 27 6.69 -8.08 -14.27
C GLN A 27 6.25 -6.84 -15.09
N GLY A 28 6.02 -5.69 -14.46
CA GLY A 28 5.49 -4.49 -15.13
C GLY A 28 4.00 -4.58 -15.52
N ALA A 29 3.30 -5.62 -15.06
CA ALA A 29 1.86 -5.78 -15.27
C ALA A 29 1.02 -4.82 -14.42
N LEU A 30 1.56 -4.37 -13.28
CA LEU A 30 0.88 -3.48 -12.34
C LEU A 30 1.63 -2.16 -12.17
N ASN A 31 1.13 -1.10 -12.82
CA ASN A 31 1.73 0.24 -12.84
C ASN A 31 1.22 1.14 -11.70
N ILE A 32 1.34 0.67 -10.46
CA ILE A 32 0.95 1.44 -9.26
C ILE A 32 2.09 2.29 -8.68
N GLY A 33 3.26 2.26 -9.33
CA GLY A 33 4.46 2.94 -8.87
C GLY A 33 5.69 2.41 -9.59
N SER A 34 6.86 2.58 -8.96
CA SER A 34 8.14 2.09 -9.46
C SER A 34 8.68 1.00 -8.54
N CYS A 35 9.17 -0.09 -9.13
CA CYS A 35 9.99 -1.07 -8.41
C CYS A 35 11.39 -1.09 -9.01
N VAL A 36 12.40 -1.00 -8.16
CA VAL A 36 13.80 -1.05 -8.58
C VAL A 36 14.51 -2.17 -7.83
N LYS A 37 15.18 -3.03 -8.57
CA LYS A 37 16.10 -4.03 -8.04
C LYS A 37 17.49 -3.41 -7.96
N MET A 38 17.94 -3.04 -6.77
CA MET A 38 19.27 -2.45 -6.63
C MET A 38 20.38 -3.51 -6.60
N SER A 39 20.13 -4.68 -5.98
CA SER A 39 21.09 -5.80 -5.97
C SER A 39 20.38 -7.12 -5.66
N SER A 40 20.21 -7.47 -4.38
CA SER A 40 19.40 -8.62 -3.93
C SER A 40 18.05 -8.23 -3.33
N ILE A 41 17.84 -6.93 -3.11
CA ILE A 41 16.64 -6.38 -2.47
C ILE A 41 15.83 -5.60 -3.50
N TRP A 42 14.52 -5.81 -3.47
CA TRP A 42 13.56 -5.06 -4.24
C TRP A 42 13.08 -3.86 -3.42
N THR A 43 13.33 -2.67 -3.94
CA THR A 43 12.79 -1.44 -3.38
C THR A 43 11.52 -1.08 -4.14
N TYR A 44 10.43 -0.91 -3.40
CA TYR A 44 9.13 -0.56 -3.95
C TYR A 44 8.81 0.89 -3.57
N ASN A 45 8.52 1.71 -4.57
CA ASN A 45 8.03 3.07 -4.42
C ASN A 45 6.62 3.15 -5.02
N ILE A 46 5.61 3.09 -4.16
CA ILE A 46 4.21 3.09 -4.58
C ILE A 46 3.66 4.50 -4.49
N SER A 47 3.07 4.98 -5.59
CA SER A 47 2.48 6.31 -5.67
C SER A 47 0.98 6.22 -5.43
N SER A 48 0.47 6.99 -4.47
CA SER A 48 -0.96 7.04 -4.15
C SER A 48 -1.81 7.44 -5.35
N LYS A 49 -1.29 8.34 -6.18
CA LYS A 49 -1.96 8.83 -7.39
C LYS A 49 -2.18 7.72 -8.41
N LEU A 50 -1.13 6.98 -8.74
CA LEU A 50 -1.20 5.87 -9.70
C LEU A 50 -2.11 4.74 -9.20
N LEU A 51 -2.10 4.49 -7.90
CA LEU A 51 -2.96 3.49 -7.29
C LEU A 51 -4.45 3.89 -7.36
N ALA A 52 -4.75 5.18 -7.16
CA ALA A 52 -6.09 5.73 -7.33
C ALA A 52 -6.59 5.56 -8.77
N GLU A 53 -5.74 5.91 -9.74
CA GLU A 53 -6.06 5.78 -11.16
C GLU A 53 -6.27 4.32 -11.58
N TYR A 54 -5.48 3.38 -11.05
CA TYR A 54 -5.60 1.96 -11.36
C TYR A 54 -6.85 1.31 -10.75
N THR A 55 -7.19 1.66 -9.51
CA THR A 55 -8.32 1.05 -8.79
C THR A 55 -9.65 1.76 -8.99
N GLY A 56 -9.62 3.03 -9.42
CA GLY A 56 -10.78 3.91 -9.45
C GLY A 56 -11.35 4.22 -8.05
N LYS A 57 -10.61 3.91 -6.99
CA LYS A 57 -11.03 4.09 -5.59
C LYS A 57 -10.31 5.26 -4.93
N ASP A 58 -10.94 5.79 -3.89
CA ASP A 58 -10.37 6.85 -3.06
C ASP A 58 -9.30 6.28 -2.11
N ILE A 59 -8.03 6.49 -2.48
CA ILE A 59 -6.88 5.94 -1.75
C ILE A 59 -6.71 6.58 -0.38
N ASP A 60 -7.06 7.85 -0.23
CA ASP A 60 -6.86 8.55 1.04
C ASP A 60 -7.80 7.99 2.11
N LYS A 61 -9.07 7.75 1.77
CA LYS A 61 -10.01 7.04 2.66
C LYS A 61 -9.55 5.63 3.01
N GLU A 62 -9.20 4.81 2.02
CA GLU A 62 -8.79 3.44 2.29
C GLU A 62 -7.50 3.39 3.12
N LEU A 63 -6.54 4.27 2.85
CA LEU A 63 -5.30 4.37 3.61
C LEU A 63 -5.57 4.84 5.05
N GLU A 64 -6.52 5.75 5.24
CA GLU A 64 -6.95 6.23 6.56
C GLU A 64 -7.63 5.12 7.35
N ILE A 65 -8.46 4.28 6.71
CA ILE A 65 -9.05 3.08 7.33
C ILE A 65 -7.96 2.07 7.69
N ILE A 66 -7.07 1.72 6.75
CA ILE A 66 -6.01 0.72 6.96
C ILE A 66 -5.02 1.17 8.05
N ARG A 67 -4.72 2.46 8.12
CA ARG A 67 -3.85 3.03 9.16
C ARG A 67 -4.59 3.16 10.47
N GLY A 68 -5.84 3.62 10.47
CA GLY A 68 -6.67 3.72 11.67
C GLY A 68 -6.89 2.36 12.35
N GLU A 69 -7.19 1.32 11.57
CA GLU A 69 -7.43 -0.04 12.07
C GLU A 69 -6.16 -0.73 12.60
N LYS A 70 -4.98 -0.34 12.09
CA LYS A 70 -3.70 -0.79 12.66
C LYS A 70 -3.39 -0.19 14.03
N TYR A 71 -3.83 1.04 14.31
CA TYR A 71 -3.66 1.65 15.62
C TYR A 71 -4.61 1.04 16.67
N ASP A 72 -5.77 0.54 16.26
CA ASP A 72 -6.70 -0.17 17.15
C ASP A 72 -6.19 -1.56 17.55
N ARG A 73 -5.58 -2.30 16.61
CA ARG A 73 -5.07 -3.67 16.85
C ARG A 73 -3.70 -3.75 17.53
N SER A 74 -3.01 -2.63 17.75
CA SER A 74 -1.75 -2.56 18.49
C SER A 74 -1.94 -2.13 19.94
N GLY A 75 -3.00 -2.57 20.63
CA GLY A 75 -3.01 -2.67 22.09
C GLY A 75 -2.75 -1.38 22.90
N ASP A 76 -2.94 -0.19 22.32
CA ASP A 76 -2.98 1.06 23.07
C ASP A 76 -4.43 1.54 23.13
N PHE A 77 -5.05 1.27 24.29
CA PHE A 77 -6.39 1.70 24.66
C PHE A 77 -6.50 3.22 24.51
N LYS A 78 -7.10 3.70 23.42
CA LYS A 78 -7.50 5.10 23.33
C LYS A 78 -8.91 5.21 23.88
N SER A 79 -9.00 5.52 25.18
CA SER A 79 -10.21 6.05 25.78
C SER A 79 -10.72 7.22 24.92
N HIS A 80 -11.93 7.05 24.38
CA HIS A 80 -12.73 8.15 23.85
C HIS A 80 -14.04 8.22 24.64
N VAL A 81 -13.89 8.55 25.93
CA VAL A 81 -14.80 9.29 26.81
C VAL A 81 -14.26 9.23 28.24
#